data_AF-A0A6N9QIF6-F1
#
_entry.id   AF-A0A6N9QIF6-F1
#
_cell.length_a   1.000
_cell.length_b   1.000
_cell.length_c   1.000
_cell.angle_alpha   90.00
_cell.angle_beta   90.00
_cell.angle_gamma   90.00
#
_symmetry.space_group_name_H-M   'P 1'
#
loop_
_entity.id
_entity.type
_entity.pdbx_description
1 polymer ?
#
loop_
_entity_poly.entity_id
_entity_poly.type
_entity_poly.pdbx_seq_one_letter_code
_entity_poly.pdbx_strand_id
1 'polypeptide(L)'
;MYLKVWIWLLRHAQFQNYKGLKRGQLFTSVKEIQEGCSHYVGYRKETPTKSQICKILKWMEHIDVSNHESDHESNMIETMKATHGIVVTICNFNDYQDPKFYEGNSKETRKKLDGNAKGDNTNEEEETEERINNTYSRVVEHLNARCGTNYKPETKKTRELIQARLNEGFALEDFMTVIDKKADEWTGTEFERYLKPDTLFTNKFEGYLNQKIRKEEKHAKGETNGGVESGTETADRNGDAYEKFFE
;
A
#
# COMPACT_ATOMS: atom_id res chain seq x y z
N MET A 1 8.20 -29.83 -0.44
CA MET A 1 7.31 -30.36 0.62
C MET A 1 6.38 -29.27 1.16
N TYR A 2 6.91 -28.14 1.64
CA TYR A 2 6.13 -26.96 2.08
C TYR A 2 5.02 -26.54 1.10
N LEU A 3 5.39 -26.26 -0.17
CA LEU A 3 4.43 -25.87 -1.21
C LEU A 3 3.32 -26.92 -1.46
N LYS A 4 3.61 -28.22 -1.28
CA LYS A 4 2.60 -29.27 -1.45
C LYS A 4 1.54 -29.18 -0.35
N VAL A 5 1.96 -28.96 0.90
CA VAL A 5 1.04 -28.75 2.04
C VAL A 5 0.21 -27.49 1.80
N TRP A 6 0.85 -26.40 1.37
CA TRP A 6 0.16 -25.15 1.06
C TRP A 6 -0.94 -25.32 0.01
N ILE A 7 -0.60 -25.88 -1.15
CA ILE A 7 -1.57 -26.14 -2.23
C ILE A 7 -2.66 -27.10 -1.76
N TRP A 8 -2.32 -28.11 -0.96
CA TRP A 8 -3.30 -29.01 -0.40
C TRP A 8 -4.30 -28.29 0.50
N LEU A 9 -3.82 -27.42 1.40
CA LEU A 9 -4.67 -26.59 2.27
C LEU A 9 -5.58 -25.67 1.45
N LEU A 10 -5.00 -24.91 0.50
CA LEU A 10 -5.78 -24.03 -0.39
C LEU A 10 -6.90 -24.76 -1.12
N ARG A 11 -6.61 -25.97 -1.62
CA ARG A 11 -7.59 -26.78 -2.34
C ARG A 11 -8.71 -27.32 -1.45
N HIS A 12 -8.46 -27.55 -0.16
CA HIS A 12 -9.41 -28.13 0.78
C HIS A 12 -10.13 -27.08 1.65
N ALA A 13 -9.69 -25.82 1.61
CA ALA A 13 -10.40 -24.70 2.19
C ALA A 13 -11.77 -24.48 1.55
N GLN A 14 -12.74 -24.09 2.37
CA GLN A 14 -14.10 -23.84 1.91
C GLN A 14 -14.15 -22.61 1.02
N PHE A 15 -14.77 -22.71 -0.15
CA PHE A 15 -14.98 -21.56 -1.05
C PHE A 15 -16.18 -20.69 -0.63
N GLN A 16 -17.06 -21.19 0.24
CA GLN A 16 -18.24 -20.52 0.75
C GLN A 16 -18.47 -20.95 2.21
N ASN A 17 -19.26 -20.18 2.96
CA ASN A 17 -19.61 -20.54 4.33
C ASN A 17 -20.45 -21.84 4.33
N TYR A 18 -19.92 -22.91 4.94
CA TYR A 18 -20.55 -24.22 4.93
C TYR A 18 -20.20 -25.03 6.18
N LYS A 19 -21.20 -25.75 6.73
CA LYS A 19 -21.05 -26.60 7.94
C LYS A 19 -20.38 -25.90 9.14
N GLY A 20 -20.67 -24.61 9.33
CA GLY A 20 -20.12 -23.83 10.44
C GLY A 20 -18.67 -23.38 10.24
N LEU A 21 -18.08 -23.63 9.08
CA LEU A 21 -16.79 -23.09 8.66
C LEU A 21 -17.02 -21.90 7.73
N LYS A 22 -16.22 -20.84 7.89
CA LYS A 22 -16.22 -19.68 6.99
C LYS A 22 -15.45 -20.00 5.71
N ARG A 23 -15.70 -19.22 4.66
CA ARG A 23 -14.86 -19.19 3.45
C ARG A 23 -13.39 -19.02 3.84
N GLY A 24 -12.49 -19.77 3.20
CA GLY A 24 -11.06 -19.82 3.52
C GLY A 24 -10.69 -20.68 4.72
N GLN A 25 -11.66 -21.27 5.43
CA GLN A 25 -11.38 -22.20 6.53
C GLN A 25 -11.49 -23.66 6.08
N LEU A 26 -10.73 -24.54 6.74
CA LEU A 26 -10.94 -25.98 6.70
C LEU A 26 -10.77 -26.61 8.07
N PHE A 27 -11.54 -27.66 8.32
CA PHE A 27 -11.30 -28.56 9.45
C PHE A 27 -10.56 -29.79 8.94
N THR A 28 -9.41 -30.12 9.55
CA THR A 28 -8.62 -31.28 9.17
C THR A 28 -7.82 -31.86 10.35
N SER A 29 -7.06 -32.92 10.11
CA SER A 29 -6.06 -33.45 11.04
C SER A 29 -4.68 -33.56 10.39
N VAL A 30 -3.63 -33.59 11.20
CA VAL A 30 -2.26 -33.85 10.71
C VAL A 30 -2.20 -35.13 9.87
N LYS A 31 -2.98 -36.15 10.22
CA LYS A 31 -3.02 -37.43 9.50
C LYS A 31 -3.62 -37.28 8.10
N GLU A 32 -4.72 -36.54 7.97
CA GLU A 32 -5.34 -36.25 6.66
C GLU A 32 -4.39 -35.47 5.76
N ILE A 33 -3.69 -34.47 6.31
CA ILE A 33 -2.68 -33.71 5.56
C ILE A 33 -1.54 -34.65 5.09
N GLN A 34 -1.06 -35.56 5.95
CA GLN A 34 -0.03 -36.54 5.58
C GLN A 34 -0.48 -37.44 4.43
N GLU A 35 -1.70 -37.97 4.50
CA GLU A 35 -2.26 -38.83 3.47
C GLU A 35 -2.43 -38.07 2.15
N GLY A 36 -2.96 -36.84 2.21
CA GLY A 36 -3.17 -35.97 1.06
C GLY A 36 -1.88 -35.44 0.41
N CYS A 37 -0.80 -35.33 1.17
CA CYS A 37 0.51 -34.91 0.67
C CYS A 37 1.45 -36.08 0.33
N SER A 38 1.00 -37.33 0.45
CA SER A 38 1.77 -38.50 0.07
C SER A 38 1.88 -38.61 -1.45
N HIS A 39 3.04 -39.02 -1.97
CA HIS A 39 3.22 -39.24 -3.40
C HIS A 39 4.15 -40.41 -3.69
N TYR A 40 4.07 -40.94 -4.91
CA TYR A 40 4.95 -42.01 -5.36
C TYR A 40 6.26 -41.43 -5.92
N VAL A 41 7.36 -42.12 -5.62
CA VAL A 41 8.68 -41.93 -6.23
C VAL A 41 9.10 -43.30 -6.75
N GLY A 42 8.93 -43.52 -8.05
CA GLY A 42 8.94 -44.86 -8.63
C GLY A 42 7.87 -45.75 -7.97
N TYR A 43 8.28 -46.89 -7.42
CA TYR A 43 7.40 -47.85 -6.74
C TYR A 43 7.19 -47.58 -5.25
N ARG A 44 7.92 -46.63 -4.66
CA ARG A 44 7.84 -46.32 -3.22
C ARG A 44 6.86 -45.18 -2.98
N LYS A 45 5.96 -45.36 -2.01
CA LYS A 45 5.09 -44.29 -1.52
C LYS A 45 5.84 -43.50 -0.45
N GLU A 46 6.15 -42.25 -0.73
CA GLU A 46 6.70 -41.32 0.25
C GLU A 46 5.56 -40.60 0.97
N THR A 47 5.53 -40.74 2.30
CA THR A 47 4.54 -40.10 3.17
C THR A 47 5.28 -39.16 4.12
N PRO A 48 4.90 -37.87 4.16
CA PRO A 48 5.49 -36.94 5.12
C PRO A 48 5.24 -37.42 6.55
N THR A 49 6.22 -37.22 7.43
CA THR A 49 6.07 -37.49 8.86
C THR A 49 5.20 -36.43 9.54
N LYS A 50 4.57 -36.78 10.67
CA LYS A 50 3.79 -35.83 11.49
C LYS A 50 4.60 -34.61 11.89
N SER A 51 5.86 -34.83 12.27
CA SER A 51 6.77 -33.75 12.65
C SER A 51 7.06 -32.79 11.50
N GLN A 52 7.24 -33.32 10.28
CA GLN A 52 7.41 -32.47 9.09
C GLN A 52 6.16 -31.62 8.84
N ILE A 53 4.96 -32.20 8.92
CA ILE A 53 3.71 -31.43 8.76
C ILE A 53 3.59 -30.36 9.85
N CYS A 54 3.79 -30.69 11.12
CA CYS A 54 3.70 -29.70 12.20
C CYS A 54 4.74 -28.58 12.05
N LYS A 55 5.97 -28.88 11.62
CA LYS A 55 7.00 -27.86 11.33
C LYS A 55 6.58 -26.95 10.19
N ILE A 56 6.00 -27.52 9.14
CA ILE A 56 5.51 -26.75 7.98
C ILE A 56 4.35 -25.84 8.39
N LEU A 57 3.37 -26.34 9.16
CA LEU A 57 2.25 -25.53 9.64
C LEU A 57 2.73 -24.38 10.52
N LYS A 58 3.65 -24.64 11.45
CA LYS A 58 4.26 -23.58 12.27
C LYS A 58 5.01 -22.53 11.44
N TRP A 59 5.73 -22.97 10.41
CA TRP A 59 6.43 -22.06 9.50
C TRP A 59 5.46 -21.20 8.66
N MET A 60 4.26 -21.69 8.35
CA MET A 60 3.23 -20.92 7.66
C MET A 60 2.45 -19.99 8.61
N GLU A 61 2.34 -20.40 9.88
CA GLU A 61 1.71 -19.63 10.96
C GLU A 61 2.61 -18.48 11.43
N HIS A 62 3.92 -18.62 11.29
CA HIS A 62 4.90 -17.56 11.54
C HIS A 62 5.98 -17.62 10.46
N ILE A 63 5.90 -16.72 9.47
CA ILE A 63 7.06 -16.45 8.62
C ILE A 63 8.06 -15.71 9.50
N ASP A 64 9.02 -16.44 10.09
CA ASP A 64 10.13 -15.87 10.85
C ASP A 64 11.07 -15.16 9.87
N VAL A 65 10.78 -13.88 9.58
CA VAL A 65 11.68 -13.01 8.81
C VAL A 65 12.70 -12.47 9.79
N SER A 66 13.81 -13.20 9.95
CA SER A 66 14.97 -12.65 10.62
C SER A 66 15.41 -11.35 9.93
N ASN A 67 15.29 -10.23 10.66
CA ASN A 67 15.84 -8.91 10.36
C ASN A 67 15.26 -8.18 9.13
N HIS A 68 14.07 -7.61 9.25
CA HIS A 68 13.84 -6.21 8.88
C HIS A 68 12.54 -5.70 9.54
N GLU A 69 12.65 -4.53 10.14
CA GLU A 69 11.60 -3.78 10.81
C GLU A 69 10.56 -3.31 9.78
N SER A 70 9.60 -4.19 9.45
CA SER A 70 8.44 -3.86 8.61
C SER A 70 7.18 -4.46 9.23
N ASP A 71 6.22 -3.61 9.59
CA ASP A 71 5.04 -3.87 10.43
C ASP A 71 3.94 -4.74 9.77
N HIS A 72 4.29 -5.67 8.89
CA HIS A 72 3.33 -6.63 8.34
C HIS A 72 3.84 -8.07 8.53
N GLU A 73 3.65 -8.59 9.75
CA GLU A 73 3.66 -10.02 10.05
C GLU A 73 2.55 -10.73 9.25
N SER A 74 2.80 -11.03 7.97
CA SER A 74 1.82 -11.68 7.11
C SER A 74 1.83 -13.18 7.36
N ASN A 75 1.09 -13.63 8.36
CA ASN A 75 0.84 -15.05 8.59
C ASN A 75 0.10 -15.63 7.37
N MET A 76 0.59 -16.72 6.78
CA MET A 76 -0.07 -17.35 5.62
C MET A 76 -1.30 -18.16 6.04
N ILE A 77 -1.27 -18.71 7.25
CA ILE A 77 -2.38 -19.42 7.86
C ILE A 77 -2.49 -19.06 9.34
N GLU A 78 -3.67 -19.24 9.90
CA GLU A 78 -3.89 -19.33 11.34
C GLU A 78 -4.35 -20.75 11.68
N THR A 79 -3.82 -21.32 12.76
CA THR A 79 -4.26 -22.64 13.22
C THR A 79 -4.94 -22.56 14.58
N MET A 80 -6.15 -23.13 14.66
CA MET A 80 -6.88 -23.26 15.91
C MET A 80 -7.07 -24.74 16.23
N LYS A 81 -6.66 -25.15 17.44
CA LYS A 81 -6.88 -26.52 17.90
C LYS A 81 -8.36 -26.76 18.13
N ALA A 82 -8.84 -27.93 17.71
CA ALA A 82 -10.21 -28.35 17.88
C ALA A 82 -10.30 -29.80 18.36
N THR A 83 -11.49 -30.22 18.79
CA THR A 83 -11.74 -31.60 19.17
C THR A 83 -11.50 -32.52 17.99
N HIS A 84 -10.59 -33.49 18.16
CA HIS A 84 -10.18 -34.44 17.12
C HIS A 84 -9.52 -33.86 15.86
N GLY A 85 -9.06 -32.61 15.88
CA GLY A 85 -8.45 -31.99 14.70
C GLY A 85 -7.92 -30.58 14.92
N ILE A 86 -7.76 -29.87 13.81
CA ILE A 86 -7.37 -28.47 13.73
C ILE A 86 -8.27 -27.76 12.72
N VAL A 87 -8.64 -26.52 13.03
CA VAL A 87 -9.20 -25.59 12.05
C VAL A 87 -8.04 -24.77 11.51
N VAL A 88 -7.88 -24.74 10.19
CA VAL A 88 -6.90 -23.91 9.51
C VAL A 88 -7.66 -22.81 8.78
N THR A 89 -7.36 -21.57 9.11
CA THR A 89 -7.83 -20.39 8.37
C THR A 89 -6.73 -19.97 7.42
N ILE A 90 -7.04 -19.81 6.13
CA ILE A 90 -6.11 -19.28 5.15
C ILE A 90 -6.25 -17.76 5.12
N CYS A 91 -5.18 -17.05 5.50
CA CYS A 91 -5.14 -15.60 5.42
C CYS A 91 -5.16 -15.16 3.95
N ASN A 92 -5.80 -14.03 3.65
CA ASN A 92 -5.88 -13.50 2.28
C ASN A 92 -6.40 -14.52 1.25
N PHE A 93 -7.26 -15.45 1.67
CA PHE A 93 -7.81 -16.49 0.79
C PHE A 93 -8.54 -15.92 -0.42
N ASN A 94 -9.18 -14.75 -0.27
CA ASN A 94 -9.86 -14.07 -1.37
C ASN A 94 -8.86 -13.68 -2.47
N ASP A 95 -7.71 -13.11 -2.11
CA ASP A 95 -6.66 -12.76 -3.07
C ASP A 95 -6.13 -13.99 -3.80
N TYR A 96 -6.05 -15.13 -3.11
CA TYR A 96 -5.58 -16.38 -3.71
C TYR A 96 -6.60 -17.11 -4.58
N GLN A 97 -7.89 -16.80 -4.45
CA GLN A 97 -8.95 -17.48 -5.19
C GLN A 97 -9.68 -16.57 -6.17
N ASP A 98 -9.45 -15.26 -6.16
CA ASP A 98 -9.99 -14.34 -7.15
C ASP A 98 -9.13 -14.37 -8.43
N PRO A 99 -9.69 -14.80 -9.58
CA PRO A 99 -8.98 -14.78 -10.85
C PRO A 99 -8.42 -13.39 -11.21
N LYS A 100 -9.08 -12.31 -10.78
CA LYS A 100 -8.65 -10.93 -11.05
C LYS A 100 -7.25 -10.62 -10.52
N PHE A 101 -6.83 -11.29 -9.46
CA PHE A 101 -5.52 -11.08 -8.84
C PHE A 101 -4.37 -11.81 -9.58
N TYR A 102 -4.72 -12.77 -10.43
CA TYR A 102 -3.77 -13.56 -11.24
C TYR A 102 -3.72 -13.13 -12.72
N GLU A 103 -4.46 -12.09 -13.10
CA GLU A 103 -4.38 -11.49 -14.42
C GLU A 103 -3.05 -10.73 -14.60
N GLY A 104 -2.00 -11.47 -14.96
CA GLY A 104 -0.73 -10.90 -15.37
C GLY A 104 -0.86 -10.17 -16.71
N ASN A 105 -0.87 -8.83 -16.66
CA ASN A 105 -0.48 -7.87 -17.69
C ASN A 105 -0.61 -8.32 -19.17
N SER A 106 -1.79 -8.78 -19.59
CA SER A 106 -2.14 -8.72 -21.01
C SER A 106 -2.60 -7.29 -21.27
N LYS A 107 -1.79 -6.55 -22.01
CA LYS A 107 -2.19 -5.23 -22.48
C LYS A 107 -3.50 -5.36 -23.25
N GLU A 108 -4.37 -4.39 -22.98
CA GLU A 108 -5.37 -3.83 -23.89
C GLU A 108 -6.85 -4.11 -23.55
N THR A 109 -7.44 -3.05 -22.99
CA THR A 109 -8.85 -2.60 -23.11
C THR A 109 -9.94 -3.20 -22.22
N ARG A 110 -10.22 -2.44 -21.15
CA ARG A 110 -11.53 -1.83 -20.83
C ARG A 110 -12.73 -2.42 -21.60
N LYS A 111 -13.59 -3.13 -20.87
CA LYS A 111 -15.04 -2.92 -20.98
C LYS A 111 -15.70 -3.07 -19.62
N LYS A 112 -16.39 -1.99 -19.22
CA LYS A 112 -17.42 -2.00 -18.19
C LYS A 112 -18.36 -3.20 -18.40
N LEU A 113 -18.89 -3.73 -17.29
CA LEU A 113 -20.26 -4.22 -17.06
C LEU A 113 -20.22 -4.93 -15.69
N ASP A 114 -20.66 -4.30 -14.60
CA ASP A 114 -22.05 -4.34 -14.10
C ASP A 114 -22.71 -5.71 -14.23
N GLY A 115 -23.00 -6.36 -13.08
CA GLY A 115 -23.88 -7.52 -13.03
C GLY A 115 -23.59 -8.54 -11.92
N ASN A 116 -23.94 -8.18 -10.68
CA ASN A 116 -24.62 -9.03 -9.70
C ASN A 116 -24.04 -10.43 -9.38
N ALA A 117 -23.34 -10.52 -8.24
CA ALA A 117 -23.34 -11.74 -7.42
C ALA A 117 -23.33 -11.36 -5.92
N LYS A 118 -24.53 -11.34 -5.35
CA LYS A 118 -24.83 -11.10 -3.94
C LYS A 118 -24.16 -12.19 -3.07
N GLY A 119 -23.30 -11.77 -2.15
CA GLY A 119 -22.57 -12.67 -1.25
C GLY A 119 -22.04 -11.94 -0.02
N ASP A 120 -22.96 -11.48 0.81
CA ASP A 120 -22.89 -11.28 2.27
C ASP A 120 -21.48 -11.20 2.90
N ASN A 121 -20.85 -10.01 2.81
CA ASN A 121 -19.72 -9.52 3.61
C ASN A 121 -19.68 -7.97 3.55
N THR A 122 -20.85 -7.35 3.52
CA THR A 122 -21.03 -5.98 3.02
C THR A 122 -20.55 -4.91 4.01
N ASN A 123 -20.38 -5.21 5.29
CA ASN A 123 -20.15 -4.14 6.27
C ASN A 123 -18.67 -3.69 6.42
N GLU A 124 -17.69 -4.59 6.35
CA GLU A 124 -16.28 -4.20 6.62
C GLU A 124 -15.57 -3.60 5.40
N GLU A 125 -15.85 -4.12 4.19
CA GLU A 125 -15.33 -3.58 2.94
C GLU A 125 -15.98 -2.22 2.60
N GLU A 126 -17.30 -2.07 2.80
CA GLU A 126 -17.96 -0.76 2.65
C GLU A 126 -17.45 0.25 3.67
N GLU A 127 -17.25 -0.15 4.93
CA GLU A 127 -16.73 0.78 5.95
C GLU A 127 -15.27 1.18 5.66
N THR A 128 -14.46 0.29 5.09
CA THR A 128 -13.07 0.59 4.70
C THR A 128 -13.01 1.46 3.45
N GLU A 129 -13.80 1.16 2.41
CA GLU A 129 -13.91 2.02 1.22
C GLU A 129 -14.52 3.39 1.56
N GLU A 130 -15.50 3.45 2.46
CA GLU A 130 -16.09 4.70 2.94
C GLU A 130 -15.05 5.51 3.73
N ARG A 131 -14.28 4.88 4.62
CA ARG A 131 -13.16 5.54 5.34
C ARG A 131 -12.08 6.05 4.39
N ILE A 132 -11.70 5.29 3.38
CA ILE A 132 -10.70 5.69 2.38
C ILE A 132 -11.24 6.82 1.49
N ASN A 133 -12.49 6.72 1.04
CA ASN A 133 -13.15 7.79 0.28
C ASN A 133 -13.30 9.07 1.10
N ASN A 134 -13.58 8.93 2.39
CA ASN A 134 -13.62 10.04 3.34
C ASN A 134 -12.22 10.68 3.48
N THR A 135 -11.16 9.88 3.60
CA THR A 135 -9.77 10.38 3.62
C THR A 135 -9.43 11.17 2.36
N TYR A 136 -9.72 10.67 1.16
CA TYR A 136 -9.46 11.43 -0.08
C TYR A 136 -10.18 12.77 -0.10
N SER A 137 -11.46 12.76 0.29
CA SER A 137 -12.29 13.95 0.32
C SER A 137 -11.71 14.98 1.28
N ARG A 138 -11.37 14.56 2.51
CA ARG A 138 -10.79 15.43 3.54
C ARG A 138 -9.44 16.02 3.13
N VAL A 139 -8.55 15.23 2.52
CA VAL A 139 -7.25 15.74 2.03
C VAL A 139 -7.44 16.80 0.96
N VAL A 140 -8.31 16.53 -0.02
CA VAL A 140 -8.55 17.44 -1.14
C VAL A 140 -9.30 18.69 -0.72
N GLU A 141 -10.30 18.56 0.15
CA GLU A 141 -11.01 19.68 0.76
C GLU A 141 -10.06 20.58 1.55
N HIS A 142 -9.14 20.01 2.33
CA HIS A 142 -8.14 20.77 3.08
C HIS A 142 -7.19 21.52 2.14
N LEU A 143 -6.70 20.87 1.09
CA LEU A 143 -5.87 21.52 0.06
C LEU A 143 -6.61 22.68 -0.62
N ASN A 144 -7.86 22.47 -0.99
CA ASN A 144 -8.70 23.50 -1.61
C ASN A 144 -8.92 24.68 -0.68
N ALA A 145 -9.26 24.42 0.58
CA ALA A 145 -9.48 25.43 1.59
C ALA A 145 -8.21 26.22 1.92
N ARG A 146 -7.06 25.54 2.01
CA ARG A 146 -5.78 26.18 2.38
C ARG A 146 -5.17 26.98 1.23
N CYS A 147 -5.26 26.48 0.00
CA CYS A 147 -4.60 27.09 -1.16
C CYS A 147 -5.55 27.87 -2.07
N GLY A 148 -6.84 27.99 -1.73
CA GLY A 148 -7.84 28.65 -2.58
C GLY A 148 -8.06 27.95 -3.92
N THR A 149 -7.84 26.63 -3.97
CA THR A 149 -7.96 25.81 -5.19
C THR A 149 -9.29 25.06 -5.22
N ASN A 150 -9.58 24.37 -6.33
CA ASN A 150 -10.83 23.63 -6.52
C ASN A 150 -10.59 22.27 -7.19
N TYR A 151 -9.65 21.50 -6.62
CA TYR A 151 -9.39 20.12 -7.01
C TYR A 151 -10.56 19.22 -6.64
N LYS A 152 -10.80 18.21 -7.48
CA LYS A 152 -11.90 17.26 -7.29
C LYS A 152 -11.39 15.99 -6.62
N PRO A 153 -11.98 15.55 -5.49
CA PRO A 153 -11.56 14.33 -4.80
C PRO A 153 -11.80 13.07 -5.64
N GLU A 154 -12.64 13.12 -6.69
CA GLU A 154 -12.90 12.03 -7.62
C GLU A 154 -11.82 11.85 -8.69
N THR A 155 -10.83 12.76 -8.74
CA THR A 155 -9.77 12.69 -9.75
C THR A 155 -8.89 11.48 -9.51
N LYS A 156 -8.86 10.55 -10.48
CA LYS A 156 -8.10 9.29 -10.39
C LYS A 156 -6.64 9.51 -9.99
N LYS A 157 -5.94 10.46 -10.63
CA LYS A 157 -4.53 10.74 -10.37
C LYS A 157 -4.28 11.20 -8.92
N THR A 158 -5.13 12.07 -8.39
CA THR A 158 -5.04 12.56 -7.01
C THR A 158 -5.28 11.42 -6.02
N ARG A 159 -6.25 10.55 -6.28
CA ARG A 159 -6.51 9.35 -5.45
C ARG A 159 -5.32 8.40 -5.45
N GLU A 160 -4.74 8.13 -6.62
CA GLU A 160 -3.57 7.25 -6.74
C GLU A 160 -2.38 7.77 -5.91
N LEU A 161 -2.14 9.07 -5.94
CA LEU A 161 -1.07 9.70 -5.15
C LEU A 161 -1.33 9.61 -3.64
N ILE A 162 -2.57 9.87 -3.20
CA ILE A 162 -2.92 9.78 -1.78
C ILE A 162 -2.86 8.31 -1.32
N GLN A 163 -3.41 7.38 -2.10
CA GLN A 163 -3.39 5.96 -1.80
C GLN A 163 -1.96 5.42 -1.68
N ALA A 164 -1.05 5.85 -2.57
CA ALA A 164 0.34 5.44 -2.49
C ALA A 164 0.97 5.79 -1.13
N ARG A 165 0.68 6.99 -0.60
CA ARG A 165 1.16 7.43 0.71
C ARG A 165 0.47 6.73 1.88
N LEU A 166 -0.84 6.44 1.77
CA LEU A 166 -1.54 5.62 2.77
C LEU A 166 -0.93 4.21 2.87
N ASN A 167 -0.57 3.60 1.72
CA ASN A 167 0.08 2.29 1.68
C ASN A 167 1.51 2.32 2.23
N GLU A 168 2.17 3.48 2.22
CA GLU A 168 3.46 3.70 2.87
C GLU A 168 3.35 3.90 4.40
N GLY A 169 2.14 3.99 4.95
CA GLY A 169 1.88 4.12 6.38
C GLY A 169 1.60 5.55 6.87
N PHE A 170 1.49 6.54 5.97
CA PHE A 170 1.16 7.91 6.35
C PHE A 170 -0.33 8.06 6.71
N ALA A 171 -0.62 8.86 7.72
CA ALA A 171 -1.98 9.12 8.19
C ALA A 171 -2.57 10.42 7.59
N LEU A 172 -3.89 10.60 7.69
CA LEU A 172 -4.60 11.80 7.19
C LEU A 172 -3.96 13.10 7.69
N GLU A 173 -3.54 13.11 8.95
CA GLU A 173 -2.91 14.23 9.65
C GLU A 173 -1.57 14.64 9.01
N ASP A 174 -0.82 13.67 8.45
CA ASP A 174 0.43 13.94 7.76
C ASP A 174 0.20 14.70 6.46
N PHE A 175 -0.87 14.36 5.71
CA PHE A 175 -1.23 15.10 4.49
C PHE A 175 -1.60 16.54 4.82
N MET A 176 -2.42 16.75 5.86
CA MET A 176 -2.78 18.09 6.32
C MET A 176 -1.53 18.89 6.70
N THR A 177 -0.60 18.27 7.42
CA THR A 177 0.67 18.89 7.83
C THR A 177 1.53 19.31 6.63
N VAL A 178 1.66 18.44 5.63
CA VAL A 178 2.42 18.76 4.40
C VAL A 178 1.77 19.91 3.63
N ILE A 179 0.45 19.90 3.50
CA ILE A 179 -0.31 20.98 2.86
C ILE A 179 -0.07 22.29 3.59
N ASP A 180 -0.20 22.33 4.91
CA ASP A 180 -0.05 23.55 5.70
C ASP A 180 1.37 24.10 5.60
N LYS A 181 2.39 23.23 5.77
CA LYS A 181 3.80 23.64 5.65
C LYS A 181 4.11 24.24 4.28
N LYS A 182 3.64 23.61 3.20
CA LYS A 182 3.90 24.07 1.84
C LYS A 182 3.06 25.28 1.45
N ALA A 183 1.82 25.35 1.90
CA ALA A 183 1.01 26.54 1.71
C ALA A 183 1.66 27.75 2.41
N ASP A 184 2.10 27.60 3.66
CA ASP A 184 2.74 28.69 4.40
C ASP A 184 4.08 29.13 3.77
N GLU A 185 4.84 28.19 3.19
CA GLU A 185 6.11 28.48 2.53
C GLU A 185 5.95 29.10 1.14
N TRP A 186 4.98 28.62 0.36
CA TRP A 186 4.89 28.93 -1.08
C TRP A 186 3.83 29.96 -1.44
N THR A 187 2.81 30.19 -0.60
CA THR A 187 1.75 31.17 -0.88
C THR A 187 2.34 32.58 -0.99
N GLY A 188 1.99 33.31 -2.06
CA GLY A 188 2.53 34.64 -2.34
C GLY A 188 3.94 34.65 -2.91
N THR A 189 4.53 33.47 -3.18
CA THR A 189 5.82 33.32 -3.86
C THR A 189 5.63 32.76 -5.26
N GLU A 190 6.71 32.70 -6.04
CA GLU A 190 6.67 32.05 -7.36
C GLU A 190 6.30 30.56 -7.28
N PHE A 191 6.51 29.92 -6.13
CA PHE A 191 6.28 28.49 -5.93
C PHE A 191 4.82 28.13 -5.68
N GLU A 192 3.94 29.11 -5.48
CA GLU A 192 2.50 28.91 -5.27
C GLU A 192 1.87 28.05 -6.39
N ARG A 193 2.36 28.19 -7.63
CA ARG A 193 1.93 27.39 -8.80
C ARG A 193 2.13 25.87 -8.65
N TYR A 194 2.92 25.44 -7.67
CA TYR A 194 3.22 24.04 -7.35
C TYR A 194 2.42 23.50 -6.15
N LEU A 195 1.48 24.27 -5.58
CA LEU A 195 0.53 23.80 -4.57
C LEU A 195 -0.55 22.90 -5.20
N LYS A 196 -0.12 21.74 -5.71
CA LYS A 196 -0.96 20.76 -6.42
C LYS A 196 -0.73 19.37 -5.84
N PRO A 197 -1.72 18.46 -5.93
CA PRO A 197 -1.55 17.08 -5.46
C PRO A 197 -0.33 16.39 -6.08
N ASP A 198 -0.12 16.59 -7.39
CA ASP A 198 0.99 16.02 -8.16
C ASP A 198 2.38 16.43 -7.66
N THR A 199 2.50 17.54 -6.94
CA THR A 199 3.78 18.02 -6.40
C THR A 199 3.91 17.72 -4.91
N LEU A 200 2.83 17.92 -4.16
CA LEU A 200 2.82 17.72 -2.71
C LEU A 200 2.91 16.23 -2.31
N PHE A 201 2.30 15.33 -3.09
CA PHE A 201 2.21 13.89 -2.76
C PHE A 201 3.19 13.02 -3.58
N THR A 202 4.29 13.61 -4.03
CA THR A 202 5.39 12.92 -4.71
C THR A 202 6.20 12.06 -3.74
N ASN A 203 7.22 11.35 -4.26
CA ASN A 203 8.18 10.59 -3.45
C ASN A 203 8.99 11.43 -2.44
N LYS A 204 8.86 12.77 -2.47
CA LYS A 204 9.45 13.69 -1.49
C LYS A 204 8.52 14.03 -0.32
N PHE A 205 7.36 13.38 -0.23
CA PHE A 205 6.33 13.64 0.79
C PHE A 205 6.89 13.61 2.21
N GLU A 206 7.63 12.56 2.58
CA GLU A 206 8.27 12.44 3.90
C GLU A 206 9.26 13.59 4.17
N GLY A 207 9.98 14.03 3.14
CA GLY A 207 10.88 15.17 3.22
C GLY A 207 10.14 16.48 3.54
N TYR A 208 8.98 16.69 2.93
CA TYR A 208 8.13 17.84 3.24
C TYR A 208 7.53 17.74 4.65
N LEU A 209 7.09 16.54 5.05
CA LEU A 209 6.55 16.27 6.38
C LEU A 209 7.59 16.57 7.47
N ASN A 210 8.86 16.25 7.24
CA ASN A 210 9.96 16.46 8.19
C ASN A 210 10.68 17.81 8.05
N GLN A 211 10.24 18.67 7.13
CA GLN A 211 10.87 19.97 6.92
C GLN A 211 10.70 20.87 8.16
N LYS A 212 11.81 21.46 8.60
CA LYS A 212 11.84 22.45 9.70
C LYS A 212 11.31 23.78 9.17
N ILE A 213 10.26 24.30 9.82
CA ILE A 213 9.72 25.63 9.53
C ILE A 213 10.79 26.65 9.93
N ARG A 214 11.46 27.28 8.96
CA ARG A 214 12.29 28.44 9.24
C ARG A 214 11.33 29.60 9.49
N LYS A 215 11.25 30.07 10.73
CA LYS A 215 10.63 31.37 11.00
C LYS A 215 11.54 32.42 10.37
N GLU A 216 11.23 32.84 9.15
CA GLU A 216 11.87 34.01 8.58
C GLU A 216 11.37 35.23 9.36
N GLU A 217 12.24 35.76 10.21
CA GLU A 217 12.10 37.13 10.71
C GLU A 217 12.02 38.03 9.49
N LYS A 218 10.90 38.75 9.37
CA LYS A 218 10.65 39.70 8.29
C LYS A 218 11.73 40.79 8.32
N HIS A 219 12.82 40.61 7.59
CA HIS A 219 13.67 41.73 7.22
C HIS A 219 12.91 42.58 6.22
N ALA A 220 12.28 43.62 6.74
CA ALA A 220 11.64 44.67 5.97
C ALA A 220 12.64 45.28 4.97
N LYS A 221 12.22 45.38 3.70
CA LYS A 221 12.88 46.18 2.67
C LYS A 221 13.09 47.61 3.18
N GLY A 222 14.33 48.08 3.14
CA GLY A 222 14.68 49.49 3.11
C GLY A 222 15.39 49.79 1.80
N GLU A 223 14.72 50.53 0.92
CA GLU A 223 15.28 51.11 -0.30
C GLU A 223 16.21 52.28 0.07
N THR A 224 17.42 52.34 -0.50
CA THR A 224 18.08 53.62 -0.87
C THR A 224 19.01 53.42 -2.07
N ASN A 225 18.79 54.25 -3.10
CA ASN A 225 19.56 54.41 -4.34
C ASN A 225 20.96 55.01 -4.14
N GLY A 226 21.87 54.77 -5.11
CA GLY A 226 23.03 55.63 -5.40
C GLY A 226 24.30 54.87 -5.81
N GLY A 227 24.64 54.88 -7.09
CA GLY A 227 25.80 54.15 -7.65
C GLY A 227 27.16 54.84 -7.53
N VAL A 228 28.22 54.15 -8.01
CA VAL A 228 29.22 54.56 -9.03
C VAL A 228 30.29 53.44 -9.18
N GLU A 229 30.84 53.38 -10.38
CA GLU A 229 31.69 52.40 -11.09
C GLU A 229 33.06 52.05 -10.48
N SER A 230 33.59 50.85 -10.81
CA SER A 230 34.91 50.64 -11.47
C SER A 230 35.17 49.13 -11.74
N GLY A 231 35.77 48.81 -12.90
CA GLY A 231 35.99 47.47 -13.49
C GLY A 231 36.78 46.47 -12.64
N THR A 232 36.84 45.19 -13.00
CA THR A 232 37.57 44.69 -14.19
C THR A 232 37.01 43.39 -14.79
N GLU A 233 37.08 43.37 -16.11
CA GLU A 233 37.15 42.26 -17.06
C GLU A 233 37.89 41.00 -16.58
N THR A 234 37.24 39.83 -16.64
CA THR A 234 37.77 38.64 -17.34
C THR A 234 36.61 37.77 -17.85
N ALA A 235 36.64 37.49 -19.15
CA ALA A 235 35.83 36.48 -19.78
C ALA A 235 36.29 35.09 -19.32
N ASP A 236 35.35 34.21 -18.96
CA ASP A 236 35.52 32.79 -19.27
C ASP A 236 34.18 32.09 -19.47
N ARG A 237 34.18 31.33 -20.56
CA ARG A 237 33.12 30.43 -21.01
C ARG A 237 32.90 29.34 -19.96
N ASN A 238 31.64 29.12 -19.59
CA ASN A 238 31.01 27.80 -19.64
C ASN A 238 29.52 27.97 -19.36
N GLY A 239 28.75 27.99 -20.45
CA GLY A 239 27.36 27.60 -20.41
C GLY A 239 27.25 26.10 -20.14
N ASP A 240 26.02 25.73 -19.80
CA ASP A 240 25.50 24.36 -19.77
C ASP A 240 25.90 23.52 -18.56
N ALA A 241 25.00 23.51 -17.57
CA ALA A 241 24.35 22.26 -17.15
C ALA A 241 23.47 22.50 -15.93
N TYR A 242 22.17 22.79 -16.11
CA TYR A 242 21.11 22.30 -15.21
C TYR A 242 19.79 22.20 -15.98
N GLU A 243 19.83 21.42 -17.06
CA GLU A 243 18.62 20.93 -17.73
C GLU A 243 18.71 19.40 -17.73
N LYS A 244 18.03 18.78 -16.76
CA LYS A 244 17.57 17.38 -16.75
C LYS A 244 17.01 17.09 -15.38
N PHE A 245 15.69 17.22 -15.20
CA PHE A 245 14.93 16.39 -14.26
C PHE A 245 13.41 16.52 -14.49
N PHE A 246 12.98 16.43 -15.75
CA PHE A 246 11.61 16.01 -16.10
C PHE A 246 11.62 15.34 -17.46
N GLU A 247 12.00 14.06 -17.48
CA GLU A 247 11.34 12.99 -18.23
C GLU A 247 11.30 11.74 -17.35
#